data_AF-A0AAJ8JRI1-F1
#
_entry.id   AF-A0AAJ8JRI1-F1
#
_cell.length_a   1.000
_cell.length_b   1.000
_cell.length_c   1.000
_cell.angle_alpha   90.00
_cell.angle_beta   90.00
_cell.angle_gamma   90.00
#
_symmetry.space_group_name_H-M   'P 1'
#
loop_
_entity.id
_entity.type
_entity.pdbx_description
1 polymer ?
#
loop_
_entity_poly.entity_id
_entity_poly.type
_entity_poly.pdbx_seq_one_letter_code
_entity_poly.pdbx_strand_id
1 'polypeptide(L)'
;MSATVGCIFVAVACVALFHDAFSTYEYLSTMKTLGKSPLKLPFSIIAEAFFSLFTFIIGIVMASKELKDITYRGELAHRAIDDHDVRTEFIRLSKRGKILFGDSNLGR
;
A
#
# COMPACT_ATOMS: atom_id res chain seq x y z
N MET A 1 -2.50 -7.53 8.98
CA MET A 1 -3.08 -6.47 9.84
C MET A 1 -2.23 -5.20 9.89
N SER A 2 -0.90 -5.25 9.76
CA SER A 2 -0.03 -4.06 9.75
C SER A 2 -0.33 -3.10 8.58
N ALA A 3 -0.59 -3.62 7.38
CA ALA A 3 -0.75 -2.80 6.19
C ALA A 3 -1.95 -1.84 6.28
N THR A 4 -3.12 -2.31 6.75
CA THR A 4 -4.31 -1.47 6.90
C THR A 4 -4.10 -0.37 7.95
N VAL A 5 -3.46 -0.70 9.07
CA VAL A 5 -3.11 0.28 10.10
C VAL A 5 -2.13 1.32 9.55
N GLY A 6 -1.10 0.88 8.80
CA GLY A 6 -0.17 1.77 8.11
C GLY A 6 -0.89 2.72 7.14
N CYS A 7 -1.83 2.22 6.33
CA CYS A 7 -2.63 3.04 5.44
C CYS A 7 -3.48 4.09 6.19
N ILE A 8 -4.04 3.74 7.35
CA ILE A 8 -4.79 4.69 8.18
C ILE A 8 -3.85 5.77 8.71
N PHE A 9 -2.66 5.40 9.21
CA PHE A 9 -1.65 6.36 9.65
C PHE A 9 -1.21 7.30 8.53
N VAL A 10 -1.00 6.77 7.31
CA VAL A 10 -0.68 7.58 6.13
C VAL A 10 -1.82 8.55 5.82
N ALA A 11 -3.08 8.08 5.81
CA ALA A 11 -4.22 8.93 5.53
C ALA A 11 -4.36 10.07 6.56
N VAL A 12 -4.23 9.75 7.85
CA VAL A 12 -4.25 10.75 8.94
C VAL A 12 -3.11 11.76 8.79
N ALA A 13 -1.89 11.28 8.49
CA ALA A 13 -0.73 12.15 8.29
C ALA A 13 -0.90 13.07 7.07
N CYS A 14 -1.49 12.58 5.97
CA CYS A 14 -1.81 13.42 4.81
C CYS A 14 -2.84 14.50 5.17
N VAL A 15 -3.91 14.16 5.90
CA VAL A 15 -4.91 15.15 6.33
C VAL A 15 -4.28 16.20 7.25
N ALA A 16 -3.44 15.79 8.20
CA ALA A 16 -2.71 16.71 9.07
C ALA A 16 -1.77 17.63 8.26
N LEU A 17 -1.02 17.09 7.30
CA LEU A 17 -0.14 17.88 6.44
C LEU A 17 -0.92 18.89 5.58
N PHE A 18 -2.09 18.51 5.06
CA PHE A 18 -2.97 19.44 4.33
C PHE A 18 -3.53 20.53 5.25
N HIS A 19 -3.86 20.18 6.49
CA HIS A 19 -4.26 21.14 7.51
C HIS A 19 -3.13 22.16 7.77
N ASP A 20 -1.90 21.69 7.95
CA ASP A 20 -0.72 22.56 8.17
C ASP A 20 -0.43 23.47 6.97
N ALA A 21 -0.58 22.93 5.76
CA ALA A 21 -0.42 23.69 4.52
C ALA A 21 -1.47 24.79 4.39
N PHE A 22 -2.73 24.50 4.74
CA PHE A 22 -3.81 25.49 4.76
C PHE A 22 -3.57 26.56 5.84
N SER A 23 -3.17 26.17 7.04
CA SER A 23 -2.80 27.10 8.13
C SER A 23 -1.64 28.02 7.74
N THR A 24 -0.64 27.48 7.05
CA THR A 24 0.48 28.27 6.51
C THR A 24 -0.01 29.27 5.46
N TYR A 25 -0.89 28.83 4.55
CA TYR A 25 -1.48 29.68 3.53
C TYR A 25 -2.29 30.83 4.15
N GLU A 26 -3.17 30.55 5.11
CA GLU A 26 -3.97 31.57 5.79
C GLU A 26 -3.09 32.58 6.52
N TYR A 27 -2.07 32.12 7.24
CA TYR A 27 -1.13 32.99 7.94
C TYR A 27 -0.42 33.95 6.97
N LEU A 28 0.13 33.42 5.87
CA LEU A 28 0.86 34.21 4.88
C LEU A 28 -0.07 35.14 4.09
N SER A 29 -1.28 34.68 3.75
CA SER A 29 -2.30 35.48 3.08
C SER A 29 -2.71 36.66 3.95
N THR A 30 -2.98 36.42 5.23
CA THR A 30 -3.34 37.48 6.19
C THR A 30 -2.21 38.50 6.35
N MET A 31 -0.97 38.04 6.52
CA MET A 31 0.18 38.95 6.64
C MET A 31 0.37 39.78 5.37
N LYS A 32 0.18 39.18 4.19
CA LYS A 32 0.22 39.89 2.90
C LYS A 32 -0.86 40.97 2.82
N THR A 33 -2.10 40.70 3.25
CA THR A 33 -3.17 41.71 3.27
C THR A 33 -2.88 42.85 4.24
N LEU A 34 -2.18 42.58 5.34
CA LEU A 34 -1.73 43.58 6.32
C LEU A 34 -0.51 44.39 5.84
N GLY A 35 0.02 44.10 4.64
CA GLY A 35 1.23 44.73 4.11
C GLY A 35 2.50 44.37 4.88
N LYS A 36 2.46 43.33 5.73
CA LYS A 36 3.59 42.87 6.53
C LYS A 36 4.21 41.64 5.87
N SER A 37 5.53 41.64 5.70
CA SER A 37 6.27 40.45 5.29
C SER A 37 6.75 39.71 6.55
N PRO A 38 6.16 38.56 6.91
CA PRO A 38 6.59 37.81 8.09
C PRO A 38 7.98 37.22 7.83
N LEU A 39 8.93 37.48 8.73
CA LEU A 39 10.27 36.91 8.65
C LEU A 39 10.29 35.41 9.06
N LYS A 40 9.32 35.00 9.88
CA LYS A 40 9.24 33.64 10.45
C LYS A 40 7.79 33.18 10.54
N LEU A 41 7.58 31.88 10.37
CA LEU A 41 6.31 31.23 10.65
C LEU A 41 6.14 30.98 12.16
N PRO A 42 4.90 30.92 12.66
CA PRO A 42 4.62 30.46 14.02
C PRO A 42 5.21 29.08 14.28
N PHE A 43 5.81 28.90 15.45
CA PHE A 43 6.44 27.63 15.83
C PHE A 43 5.44 26.47 15.88
N SER A 44 4.16 26.73 16.19
CA SER A 44 3.11 25.71 16.21
C SER A 44 2.96 25.01 14.87
N ILE A 45 2.81 25.79 13.79
CA ILE A 45 2.65 25.27 12.41
C ILE A 45 3.90 24.47 12.00
N ILE A 46 5.09 24.94 12.38
CA ILE A 46 6.34 24.22 12.11
C ILE A 46 6.35 22.87 12.84
N ALA A 47 6.01 22.86 14.14
CA ALA A 47 6.00 21.64 14.95
C ALA A 47 4.95 20.63 14.45
N GLU A 48 3.77 21.09 14.07
CA GLU A 48 2.69 20.28 13.49
C GLU A 48 3.12 19.66 12.15
N ALA A 49 3.76 20.43 11.28
CA ALA A 49 4.29 19.94 9.99
C ALA A 49 5.39 18.88 10.17
N PHE A 50 6.27 19.03 11.16
CA PHE A 50 7.24 17.98 11.49
C PHE A 50 6.55 16.74 12.06
N PHE A 51 5.56 16.92 12.93
CA PHE A 51 4.80 15.82 13.51
C PHE A 51 4.03 15.03 12.43
N SER A 52 3.39 15.71 11.48
CA SER A 52 2.71 15.07 10.35
C SER A 52 3.70 14.33 9.44
N LEU A 53 4.90 14.88 9.20
CA LEU A 53 5.98 14.19 8.49
C LEU A 53 6.45 12.91 9.21
N PHE A 54 6.72 12.97 10.51
CA PHE A 54 7.16 11.79 11.26
C PHE A 54 6.09 10.68 11.27
N THR A 55 4.84 11.07 11.47
CA THR A 55 3.70 10.14 11.44
C THR A 55 3.56 9.48 10.06
N PHE A 56 3.75 10.25 8.98
CA PHE A 56 3.75 9.72 7.61
C PHE A 56 4.86 8.69 7.39
N ILE A 57 6.09 8.96 7.85
CA ILE A 57 7.22 8.04 7.70
C ILE A 57 6.94 6.71 8.41
N ILE A 58 6.42 6.76 9.63
CA ILE A 58 6.07 5.54 10.38
C ILE A 58 4.93 4.80 9.67
N GLY A 59 3.89 5.52 9.25
CA GLY A 59 2.75 4.94 8.54
C GLY A 59 3.14 4.24 7.24
N ILE A 60 3.98 4.86 6.41
CA ILE A 60 4.37 4.30 5.10
C ILE A 60 5.27 3.07 5.26
N VAL A 61 6.15 3.05 6.27
CA VAL A 61 6.95 1.87 6.58
C VAL A 61 6.06 0.70 7.01
N MET A 62 5.04 0.95 7.86
CA MET A 62 4.07 -0.08 8.26
C MET A 62 3.15 -0.54 7.13
N ALA A 63 2.83 0.35 6.19
CA ALA A 63 2.01 0.04 5.02
C ALA A 63 2.79 -0.77 3.97
N SER A 64 4.13 -0.69 3.99
CA SER A 64 4.98 -1.40 3.05
C SER A 64 4.87 -2.92 3.24
N LYS A 65 4.96 -3.65 2.12
CA LYS A 65 4.91 -5.12 2.14
C LYS A 65 6.24 -5.66 2.66
N GLU A 66 6.15 -6.77 3.38
CA GLU A 66 7.34 -7.51 3.81
C GLU A 66 8.20 -7.93 2.62
N LEU A 67 9.53 -7.90 2.82
CA LEU A 67 10.49 -8.33 1.81
C LEU A 67 10.29 -9.83 1.54
N LYS A 68 10.13 -10.17 0.26
CA LYS A 68 10.03 -11.57 -0.16
C LYS A 68 11.44 -12.16 -0.30
N ASP A 69 11.62 -13.37 0.20
CA ASP A 69 12.84 -14.13 -0.06
C ASP A 69 13.01 -14.41 -1.57
N ILE A 70 14.22 -14.18 -2.07
CA ILE A 70 14.62 -14.39 -3.47
C ILE A 70 15.38 -15.70 -3.67
N THR A 71 15.64 -16.45 -2.60
CA THR A 71 16.43 -17.67 -2.65
C THR A 71 15.64 -18.78 -3.32
N TYR A 72 16.19 -19.35 -4.40
CA TYR A 72 15.56 -20.45 -5.15
C TYR A 72 15.25 -21.66 -4.25
N ARG A 73 16.11 -21.96 -3.27
CA ARG A 73 15.88 -23.01 -2.27
C ARG A 73 14.66 -22.72 -1.39
N GLY A 74 14.48 -21.47 -0.94
CA GLY A 74 13.35 -21.06 -0.11
C GLY A 74 12.05 -21.12 -0.90
N GLU A 75 12.11 -20.75 -2.18
CA GLU A 75 10.99 -20.83 -3.11
C GLU A 75 10.56 -22.28 -3.39
N LEU A 76 11.52 -23.17 -3.66
CA LEU A 76 11.27 -24.60 -3.90
C LEU A 76 10.73 -25.35 -2.66
N ALA A 77 11.05 -24.89 -1.45
CA ALA A 77 10.56 -25.52 -0.22
C ALA A 77 9.03 -25.41 -0.04
N HIS A 78 8.38 -24.50 -0.77
CA HIS A 78 6.93 -24.28 -0.72
C HIS A 78 6.18 -24.92 -1.90
N ARG A 79 6.89 -25.51 -2.86
CA ARG A 79 6.28 -26.15 -4.04
C ARG A 79 6.16 -27.66 -3.86
N ALA A 80 5.02 -28.22 -4.23
CA ALA A 80 4.81 -29.66 -4.24
C ALA A 80 5.37 -30.31 -5.51
N ILE A 81 5.71 -31.60 -5.45
CA ILE A 81 6.17 -32.35 -6.63
C ILE A 81 5.07 -32.37 -7.71
N ASP A 82 3.82 -32.48 -7.28
CA ASP A 82 2.66 -32.52 -8.17
C ASP A 82 2.48 -31.23 -8.98
N ASP A 83 2.89 -30.06 -8.45
CA ASP A 83 2.84 -28.79 -9.20
C ASP A 83 3.84 -28.77 -10.37
N HIS A 84 4.96 -29.49 -10.24
CA HIS A 84 5.98 -29.60 -11.27
C HIS A 84 5.73 -30.76 -12.24
N ASP A 85 5.06 -31.83 -11.79
CA ASP A 85 4.80 -33.04 -12.58
C ASP A 85 3.59 -32.91 -13.53
N VAL A 86 2.84 -31.79 -13.47
CA VAL A 86 1.70 -31.56 -14.39
C VAL A 86 2.12 -31.56 -15.86
N ARG A 87 3.39 -31.24 -16.16
CA ARG A 87 3.98 -31.21 -17.51
C ARG A 87 2.98 -30.72 -18.55
N THR A 88 2.50 -29.49 -18.38
CA THR A 88 1.37 -28.92 -19.12
C THR A 88 1.53 -29.00 -20.63
N GLU A 89 2.76 -28.94 -21.12
CA GLU A 89 3.16 -29.12 -22.53
C GLU A 89 2.77 -30.50 -23.11
N PHE A 90 2.62 -31.51 -22.26
CA PHE A 90 2.35 -32.91 -22.63
C PHE A 90 1.00 -33.41 -22.09
N ILE A 91 0.08 -32.52 -21.73
CA ILE A 91 -1.23 -32.91 -21.21
C ILE A 91 -1.95 -33.81 -22.22
N ARG A 92 -2.36 -35.00 -21.76
CA ARG A 92 -3.29 -35.88 -22.47
C ARG A 92 -4.66 -35.80 -21.81
N LEU A 93 -5.65 -35.31 -22.56
CA LEU A 93 -7.04 -35.30 -22.10
C LEU A 93 -7.56 -36.73 -21.95
N SER A 94 -7.85 -37.14 -20.72
CA SER A 94 -8.33 -38.50 -20.43
C SER A 94 -9.83 -38.63 -20.74
N LYS A 95 -10.23 -39.78 -21.31
CA LYS A 95 -11.65 -40.10 -21.54
C LYS A 95 -12.46 -40.14 -20.22
N ARG A 96 -11.81 -40.51 -19.11
CA ARG A 96 -12.43 -40.56 -17.78
C ARG A 96 -12.77 -39.18 -17.25
N GLY A 97 -11.88 -38.19 -17.43
CA GLY A 97 -12.17 -36.80 -17.07
C GLY A 97 -13.36 -36.23 -17.85
N LYS A 98 -13.48 -36.58 -19.14
CA LYS A 98 -14.63 -36.20 -19.98
C LYS A 98 -15.95 -36.79 -19.46
N ILE A 99 -15.97 -38.04 -19.01
CA ILE A 99 -17.19 -38.68 -18.50
C ILE A 99 -17.60 -38.12 -17.13
N LEU A 100 -16.62 -37.83 -16.26
CA LEU A 100 -16.90 -37.36 -14.90
C LEU A 100 -17.23 -35.87 -14.82
N PHE A 101 -16.68 -35.04 -15.70
CA PHE A 101 -16.79 -33.57 -15.63
C PHE A 101 -17.39 -32.92 -16.89
N GLY A 102 -17.65 -33.68 -17.96
CA GLY A 102 -18.09 -33.16 -19.25
C GLY A 102 -19.60 -32.85 -19.37
N ASP A 103 -20.44 -33.40 -18.49
CA ASP A 103 -21.90 -33.27 -18.59
C ASP A 103 -22.47 -32.05 -17.84
N SER A 104 -21.64 -31.19 -17.26
CA SER A 104 -22.08 -30.03 -16.48
C SER A 104 -22.60 -28.84 -17.31
N ASN A 105 -22.57 -28.89 -18.66
CA ASN A 105 -23.02 -27.79 -19.54
C ASN A 105 -23.66 -28.24 -20.88
N LEU A 106 -24.44 -29.32 -20.92
CA LEU A 106 -25.29 -29.64 -22.10
C LEU A 106 -26.76 -29.82 -21.69
N GLY A 107 -27.35 -28.77 -21.10
CA GLY A 107 -28.74 -28.80 -20.67
C GLY A 107 -29.42 -27.44 -20.46
N ARG A 108 -28.88 -26.34 -20.97
CA ARG A 108 -29.57 -25.04 -21.17
C ARG A 108 -28.89 -24.25 -22.27
#